data_AF-A0A9J5YKE8-F1
#
_entry.id   AF-A0A9J5YKE8-F1
#
_cell.length_a   1.000
_cell.length_b   1.000
_cell.length_c   1.000
_cell.angle_alpha   90.00
_cell.angle_beta   90.00
_cell.angle_gamma   90.00
#
_symmetry.space_group_name_H-M   'P 1'
#
loop_
_entity.id
_entity.type
_entity.pdbx_description
1 polymer ?
#
loop_
_entity_poly.entity_id
_entity_poly.type
_entity_poly.pdbx_seq_one_letter_code
_entity_poly.pdbx_strand_id
1 'polypeptide(L)'
;MSSDVFKQFTNQDGKFKETLTNDVQGLLSLYEASHLRVRDEEILEEALTFTTTHLESIVSNLSNNSLKVEVTEALKQPIRKTLPRVGARKYISIYENNEAHNHLLLKFAKLDFNVLQKLHQRELNELTRWDANAINSISPYMRPIYQALLDIYSEMEQLLSIECKYRVYYGKHEIKKIVRAYFKEAQWLNDANYIPKYEEHMEISLVIAGYMMGATNCLVGVEEFISKDTFEWLMNEPLIVRAASLISRAMDDIVGHEDEQKRRHVASIIECYMKEYGASKQEAYAKFKKDVTNVWKDINKEFFRPTEVPMFVLERALNFARVIDTLYQEVDGYTNSKGLLKNMANSLLIESVKI
;
A
#
# COMPACT_ATOMS: atom_id res chain seq x y z
N MET A 1 22.96 -4.92 3.29
CA MET A 1 23.54 -5.72 4.39
C MET A 1 23.11 -7.15 4.17
N SER A 2 24.00 -8.13 4.30
CA SER A 2 23.64 -9.55 4.11
C SER A 2 22.86 -10.07 5.33
N SER A 3 21.85 -10.92 5.11
CA SER A 3 21.11 -11.61 6.18
C SER A 3 21.96 -12.62 6.96
N ASP A 4 23.16 -12.93 6.48
CA ASP A 4 24.16 -13.75 7.19
C ASP A 4 24.57 -13.17 8.56
N VAL A 5 24.37 -11.86 8.78
CA VAL A 5 24.57 -11.22 10.09
C VAL A 5 23.76 -11.89 11.20
N PHE A 6 22.65 -12.57 10.86
CA PHE A 6 21.80 -13.25 11.83
C PHE A 6 22.27 -14.66 12.19
N LYS A 7 23.20 -15.27 11.44
CA LYS A 7 23.69 -16.64 11.69
C LYS A 7 24.25 -16.83 13.10
N GLN A 8 24.86 -15.79 13.67
CA GLN A 8 25.38 -15.81 15.04
C GLN A 8 24.29 -16.02 16.13
N PHE A 9 23.04 -15.71 15.80
CA PHE A 9 21.88 -15.88 16.69
C PHE A 9 21.15 -17.23 16.48
N THR A 10 21.62 -18.04 15.54
CA THR A 10 21.05 -19.37 15.21
C THR A 10 21.87 -20.51 15.79
N ASN A 11 21.23 -21.66 15.96
CA ASN A 11 21.82 -22.95 16.28
C ASN A 11 22.40 -23.61 15.02
N GLN A 12 23.09 -24.76 15.19
CA GLN A 12 23.67 -25.50 14.05
C GLN A 12 22.63 -26.03 13.05
N ASP A 13 21.39 -26.22 13.50
CA ASP A 13 20.24 -26.63 12.68
C ASP A 13 19.58 -25.45 11.93
N GLY A 14 20.10 -24.24 12.09
CA GLY A 14 19.59 -23.02 11.47
C GLY A 14 18.42 -22.36 12.18
N LYS A 15 17.97 -22.86 13.35
CA LYS A 15 16.89 -22.25 14.14
C LYS A 15 17.41 -21.16 15.07
N PHE A 16 16.63 -20.10 15.31
CA PHE A 16 16.99 -19.08 16.31
C PHE A 16 17.11 -19.68 17.72
N LYS A 17 18.09 -19.19 18.49
CA LYS A 17 18.35 -19.64 19.86
C LYS A 17 17.20 -19.24 20.78
N GLU A 18 16.61 -20.20 21.48
CA GLU A 18 15.55 -19.97 22.49
C GLU A 18 15.98 -19.01 23.61
N THR A 19 17.28 -18.84 23.86
CA THR A 19 17.79 -17.87 24.83
C THR A 19 17.45 -16.41 24.48
N LEU A 20 17.19 -16.12 23.20
CA LEU A 20 16.80 -14.79 22.71
C LEU A 20 15.42 -14.34 23.20
N THR A 21 14.60 -15.28 23.66
CA THR A 21 13.22 -15.02 24.05
C THR A 21 13.09 -14.16 25.30
N ASN A 22 14.17 -14.08 26.09
CA ASN A 22 14.27 -13.20 27.24
C ASN A 22 14.46 -11.73 26.86
N ASP A 23 14.94 -11.44 25.63
CA ASP A 23 15.12 -10.09 25.10
C ASP A 23 13.96 -9.71 24.18
N VAL A 24 12.88 -9.23 24.79
CA VAL A 24 11.66 -8.83 24.08
C VAL A 24 11.91 -7.71 23.07
N GLN A 25 12.80 -6.75 23.40
CA GLN A 25 13.14 -5.65 22.50
C GLN A 25 13.95 -6.16 21.29
N GLY A 26 14.88 -7.08 21.53
CA GLY A 26 15.62 -7.79 20.48
C GLY A 26 14.70 -8.59 19.56
N LEU A 27 13.74 -9.33 20.13
CA LEU A 27 12.71 -10.06 19.38
C LEU A 27 11.87 -9.12 18.50
N LEU A 28 11.39 -8.02 19.06
CA LEU A 28 10.61 -7.02 18.32
C LEU A 28 11.42 -6.42 17.16
N SER A 29 12.70 -6.13 17.40
CA SER A 29 13.59 -5.59 16.37
C SER A 29 13.84 -6.60 15.24
N LEU A 30 14.01 -7.89 15.58
CA LEU A 30 14.17 -8.97 14.61
C LEU A 30 12.85 -9.22 13.83
N TYR A 31 11.70 -9.12 14.50
CA TYR A 31 10.38 -9.19 13.87
C TYR A 31 10.23 -8.12 12.79
N GLU A 32 10.49 -6.86 13.12
CA GLU A 32 10.40 -5.75 12.16
C GLU A 32 11.39 -5.91 11.00
N ALA A 33 12.62 -6.37 11.30
CA ALA A 33 13.62 -6.64 10.27
C ALA A 33 13.21 -7.78 9.32
N SER A 34 12.52 -8.81 9.82
CA SER A 34 12.09 -9.95 8.99
C SER A 34 11.01 -9.58 7.95
N HIS A 35 10.29 -8.46 8.14
CA HIS A 35 9.37 -7.93 7.13
C HIS A 35 10.08 -7.25 5.94
N LEU A 36 11.38 -6.99 6.05
CA LEU A 36 12.23 -6.48 4.95
C LEU A 36 12.85 -7.59 4.09
N ARG A 37 12.58 -8.87 4.39
CA ARG A 37 13.17 -10.00 3.66
C ARG A 37 12.85 -9.98 2.17
N VAL A 38 13.78 -10.52 1.38
CA VAL A 38 13.59 -10.79 -0.05
C VAL A 38 13.40 -12.29 -0.30
N ARG A 39 13.24 -12.70 -1.56
CA ARG A 39 13.14 -14.11 -1.92
C ARG A 39 14.44 -14.85 -1.54
N ASP A 40 14.30 -16.13 -1.22
CA ASP A 40 15.39 -17.05 -0.92
C ASP A 40 16.21 -16.71 0.35
N GLU A 41 15.69 -15.84 1.23
CA GLU A 41 16.27 -15.55 2.55
C GLU A 41 15.65 -16.43 3.65
N GLU A 42 15.96 -17.72 3.63
CA GLU A 42 15.42 -18.71 4.59
C GLU A 42 15.62 -18.32 6.06
N ILE A 43 16.76 -17.68 6.39
CA ILE A 43 17.03 -17.20 7.75
C ILE A 43 16.03 -16.14 8.21
N LEU A 44 15.53 -15.30 7.31
CA LEU A 44 14.52 -14.30 7.65
C LEU A 44 13.09 -14.83 7.59
N GLU A 45 12.83 -15.92 6.83
CA GLU A 45 11.56 -16.67 6.95
C GLU A 45 11.45 -17.32 8.33
N GLU A 46 12.55 -17.93 8.78
CA GLU A 46 12.61 -18.53 10.11
C GLU A 46 12.57 -17.46 11.20
N ALA A 47 13.23 -16.32 11.00
CA ALA A 47 13.15 -15.17 11.92
C ALA A 47 11.72 -14.66 12.10
N LEU A 48 10.96 -14.50 11.01
CA LEU A 48 9.58 -14.06 11.09
C LEU A 48 8.73 -15.07 11.88
N THR A 49 8.88 -16.35 11.58
CA THR A 49 8.14 -17.43 12.24
C THR A 49 8.46 -17.48 13.74
N PHE A 50 9.74 -17.50 14.09
CA PHE A 50 10.24 -17.51 15.46
C PHE A 50 9.73 -16.29 16.24
N THR A 51 10.00 -15.08 15.73
CA THR A 51 9.62 -13.86 16.46
C THR A 51 8.12 -13.68 16.59
N THR A 52 7.33 -14.03 15.58
CA THR A 52 5.86 -13.94 15.64
C THR A 52 5.31 -14.86 16.73
N THR A 53 5.71 -16.14 16.72
CA THR A 53 5.28 -17.15 17.69
C THR A 53 5.56 -16.70 19.12
N HIS A 54 6.77 -16.23 19.39
CA HIS A 54 7.18 -15.86 20.74
C HIS A 54 6.59 -14.52 21.19
N LEU A 55 6.50 -13.51 20.31
CA LEU A 55 5.87 -12.24 20.63
C LEU A 55 4.38 -12.41 20.95
N GLU A 56 3.64 -13.21 20.17
CA GLU A 56 2.23 -13.53 20.44
C GLU A 56 2.05 -14.25 21.78
N SER A 57 2.97 -15.15 22.14
CA SER A 57 2.93 -15.88 23.41
C SER A 57 3.13 -14.97 24.63
N ILE A 58 4.08 -14.02 24.55
CA ILE A 58 4.47 -13.21 25.70
C ILE A 58 3.67 -11.91 25.85
N VAL A 59 3.08 -11.37 24.77
CA VAL A 59 2.48 -10.01 24.77
C VAL A 59 1.43 -9.82 25.87
N SER A 60 0.62 -10.85 26.16
CA SER A 60 -0.41 -10.80 27.21
C SER A 60 0.19 -10.61 28.60
N ASN A 61 1.36 -11.21 28.86
CA ASN A 61 2.07 -11.24 30.14
C ASN A 61 3.04 -10.07 30.34
N LEU A 62 3.35 -9.30 29.30
CA LEU A 62 4.19 -8.11 29.44
C LEU A 62 3.55 -7.10 30.41
N SER A 63 4.40 -6.45 31.20
CA SER A 63 4.00 -5.31 32.03
C SER A 63 3.35 -4.23 31.16
N ASN A 64 2.36 -3.53 31.70
CA ASN A 64 1.63 -2.52 30.96
C ASN A 64 2.47 -1.24 30.79
N ASN A 65 3.38 -1.26 29.82
CA ASN A 65 4.33 -0.19 29.51
C ASN A 65 4.40 0.08 27.99
N SER A 66 5.24 1.02 27.56
CA SER A 66 5.40 1.37 26.15
C SER A 66 5.77 0.17 25.27
N LEU A 67 6.65 -0.72 25.76
CA LEU A 67 7.08 -1.92 25.04
C LEU A 67 5.92 -2.87 24.73
N LYS A 68 5.00 -3.09 25.68
CA LYS A 68 3.80 -3.91 25.42
C LYS A 68 2.95 -3.31 24.29
N VAL A 69 2.81 -1.99 24.28
CA VAL A 69 2.07 -1.28 23.23
C VAL A 69 2.79 -1.42 21.88
N GLU A 70 4.12 -1.27 21.85
CA GLU A 70 4.93 -1.46 20.64
C GLU A 70 4.77 -2.88 20.06
N VAL A 71 4.91 -3.92 20.90
CA VAL A 71 4.73 -5.31 20.46
C VAL A 71 3.31 -5.54 19.94
N THR A 72 2.30 -5.03 20.65
CA THR A 72 0.89 -5.18 20.26
C THR A 72 0.61 -4.52 18.91
N GLU A 73 1.15 -3.32 18.67
CA GLU A 73 0.94 -2.61 17.41
C GLU A 73 1.74 -3.22 16.26
N ALA A 74 2.97 -3.69 16.50
CA ALA A 74 3.79 -4.38 15.50
C ALA A 74 3.14 -5.68 15.01
N LEU A 75 2.61 -6.50 15.94
CA LEU A 75 1.90 -7.74 15.61
C LEU A 75 0.64 -7.50 14.78
N LYS A 76 -0.05 -6.37 14.97
CA LYS A 76 -1.19 -5.97 14.13
C LYS A 76 -0.76 -5.48 12.75
N GLN A 77 0.26 -4.63 12.72
CA GLN A 77 0.77 -4.03 11.50
C GLN A 77 2.26 -3.70 11.66
N PRO A 78 3.17 -4.43 10.99
CA PRO A 78 4.59 -4.15 11.08
C PRO A 78 4.92 -2.79 10.44
N ILE A 79 5.99 -2.15 10.90
CA ILE A 79 6.44 -0.83 10.43
C ILE A 79 6.59 -0.81 8.91
N ARG A 80 7.13 -1.90 8.34
CA ARG A 80 7.36 -2.02 6.90
C ARG A 80 6.09 -1.80 6.08
N LYS A 81 4.95 -2.30 6.58
CA LYS A 81 3.64 -2.30 5.92
C LYS A 81 2.74 -1.16 6.41
N THR A 82 3.15 -0.42 7.44
CA THR A 82 2.41 0.71 7.98
C THR A 82 2.62 1.98 7.16
N LEU A 83 1.54 2.73 6.93
CA LEU A 83 1.64 4.07 6.35
C LEU A 83 2.45 5.01 7.26
N PRO A 84 3.48 5.72 6.74
CA PRO A 84 4.40 6.48 7.58
C PRO A 84 3.73 7.47 8.54
N ARG A 85 2.69 8.20 8.11
CA ARG A 85 1.98 9.16 8.98
C ARG A 85 1.14 8.47 10.05
N VAL A 86 0.53 7.32 9.76
CA VAL A 86 -0.20 6.52 10.76
C VAL A 86 0.78 5.97 11.78
N GLY A 87 1.89 5.39 11.32
CA GLY A 87 2.95 4.87 12.18
C GLY A 87 3.55 5.95 13.07
N ALA A 88 3.91 7.10 12.51
CA ALA A 88 4.43 8.24 13.26
C ALA A 88 3.44 8.74 14.33
N ARG A 89 2.15 8.88 13.99
CA ARG A 89 1.12 9.33 14.93
C ARG A 89 0.98 8.40 16.15
N LYS A 90 1.04 7.08 15.92
CA LYS A 90 1.03 6.06 16.98
C LYS A 90 2.32 6.10 17.79
N TYR A 91 3.47 6.14 17.11
CA TYR A 91 4.78 6.07 17.76
C TYR A 91 5.07 7.31 18.61
N ILE A 92 4.61 8.50 18.24
CA ILE A 92 4.73 9.70 19.09
C ILE A 92 4.09 9.47 20.46
N SER A 93 2.89 8.87 20.50
CA SER A 93 2.19 8.55 21.75
C SER A 93 2.88 7.42 22.53
N ILE A 94 3.48 6.44 21.86
CA ILE A 94 4.28 5.40 22.51
C ILE A 94 5.54 6.00 23.14
N TYR A 95 6.28 6.81 22.37
CA TYR A 95 7.55 7.42 22.78
C TYR A 95 7.37 8.40 23.94
N GLU A 96 6.25 9.13 23.99
CA GLU A 96 5.89 9.98 25.13
C GLU A 96 5.76 9.20 26.44
N ASN A 97 5.30 7.94 26.38
CA ASN A 97 5.15 7.07 27.55
C ASN A 97 6.41 6.26 27.87
N ASN A 98 7.50 6.42 27.11
CA ASN A 98 8.78 5.79 27.40
C ASN A 98 9.55 6.64 28.42
N GLU A 99 9.90 6.08 29.58
CA GLU A 99 10.61 6.81 30.64
C GLU A 99 11.98 7.36 30.21
N ALA A 100 12.62 6.74 29.22
CA ALA A 100 13.93 7.12 28.69
C ALA A 100 13.86 8.06 27.47
N HIS A 101 12.68 8.58 27.12
CA HIS A 101 12.53 9.38 25.90
C HIS A 101 13.32 10.69 25.95
N ASN A 102 13.80 11.11 24.78
CA ASN A 102 14.43 12.41 24.62
C ASN A 102 13.35 13.48 24.42
N HIS A 103 13.22 14.38 25.39
CA HIS A 103 12.21 15.45 25.37
C HIS A 103 12.30 16.36 24.13
N LEU A 104 13.51 16.63 23.62
CA LEU A 104 13.69 17.48 22.43
C LEU A 104 13.18 16.77 21.17
N LEU A 105 13.48 15.48 21.01
CA LEU A 105 12.99 14.68 19.89
C LEU A 105 11.47 14.53 19.92
N LEU A 106 10.90 14.28 21.11
CA LEU A 106 9.45 14.20 21.26
C LEU A 106 8.79 15.52 20.88
N LYS A 107 9.28 16.65 21.41
CA LYS A 107 8.74 17.98 21.09
C LYS A 107 8.86 18.28 19.60
N PHE A 108 9.98 17.95 18.97
CA PHE A 108 10.19 18.13 17.53
C PHE A 108 9.17 17.32 16.72
N ALA A 109 9.00 16.02 17.02
CA ALA A 109 8.07 15.15 16.33
C ALA A 109 6.60 15.62 16.45
N LYS A 110 6.18 16.08 17.65
CA LYS A 110 4.84 16.65 17.85
C LYS A 110 4.61 17.91 17.01
N LEU A 111 5.60 18.83 16.98
CA LEU A 111 5.51 20.06 16.21
C LEU A 111 5.48 19.80 14.70
N ASP A 112 6.39 18.98 14.18
CA ASP A 112 6.44 18.58 12.77
C ASP A 112 5.14 17.92 12.32
N PHE A 113 4.60 16.99 13.13
CA PHE A 113 3.34 16.33 12.84
C PHE A 113 2.19 17.33 12.67
N ASN A 114 2.06 18.27 13.61
CA ASN A 114 1.01 19.29 13.62
C ASN A 114 1.18 20.31 12.48
N VAL A 115 2.41 20.66 12.07
CA VAL A 115 2.66 21.54 10.92
C VAL A 115 2.21 20.89 9.61
N LEU A 116 2.63 19.65 9.36
CA LEU A 116 2.21 18.90 8.17
C LEU A 116 0.70 18.59 8.17
N GLN A 117 0.08 18.39 9.35
CA GLN A 117 -1.38 18.25 9.46
C GLN A 117 -2.10 19.50 8.94
N LYS A 118 -1.62 20.71 9.29
CA LYS A 118 -2.20 21.97 8.77
C LYS A 118 -2.02 22.13 7.26
N LEU A 119 -0.90 21.66 6.71
CA LEU A 119 -0.69 21.64 5.26
C LEU A 119 -1.72 20.72 4.59
N HIS A 120 -1.86 19.48 5.06
CA HIS A 120 -2.83 18.53 4.50
C HIS A 120 -4.28 19.04 4.60
N GLN A 121 -4.64 19.75 5.68
CA GLN A 121 -5.96 20.39 5.82
C GLN A 121 -6.19 21.49 4.78
N ARG A 122 -5.15 22.28 4.44
CA ARG A 122 -5.23 23.30 3.38
C ARG A 122 -5.36 22.65 2.01
N GLU A 123 -4.54 21.65 1.71
CA GLU A 123 -4.62 20.87 0.46
C GLU A 123 -6.00 20.25 0.28
N LEU A 124 -6.58 19.66 1.34
CA LEU A 124 -7.93 19.10 1.29
C LEU A 124 -9.01 20.17 1.04
N ASN A 125 -8.84 21.39 1.56
CA ASN A 125 -9.76 22.49 1.33
C ASN A 125 -9.71 22.99 -0.14
N GLU A 126 -8.52 23.04 -0.75
CA GLU A 126 -8.35 23.45 -2.16
C GLU A 126 -8.89 22.39 -3.14
N LEU A 127 -8.77 21.09 -2.81
CA LEU A 127 -9.27 19.97 -3.63
C LEU A 127 -10.81 19.89 -3.73
N THR A 128 -11.57 20.77 -3.07
CA THR A 128 -13.06 20.75 -3.07
C THR A 128 -13.72 21.68 -4.10
N ARG A 129 -12.97 22.29 -5.02
CA ARG A 129 -13.53 23.19 -6.06
C ARG A 129 -13.20 22.69 -7.48
N TRP A 130 -14.24 22.27 -8.22
CA TRP A 130 -14.19 21.83 -9.63
C TRP A 130 -15.22 22.61 -10.47
N ASP A 131 -14.84 23.14 -11.64
CA ASP A 131 -15.77 23.79 -12.60
C ASP A 131 -15.38 23.50 -14.06
N ALA A 132 -16.38 23.52 -14.94
CA ALA A 132 -16.59 22.61 -16.05
C ALA A 132 -16.94 23.31 -17.38
N ASN A 133 -16.11 23.22 -18.42
CA ASN A 133 -16.51 23.67 -19.78
C ASN A 133 -15.87 22.88 -20.94
N ALA A 134 -16.62 21.91 -21.51
CA ALA A 134 -16.54 21.34 -22.89
C ALA A 134 -17.12 19.89 -22.98
N ILE A 135 -18.42 19.78 -23.30
CA ILE A 135 -19.23 18.62 -22.85
C ILE A 135 -20.07 17.91 -23.95
N ASN A 136 -20.13 18.46 -25.18
CA ASN A 136 -21.29 18.23 -26.05
C ASN A 136 -21.37 16.88 -26.80
N SER A 137 -20.37 16.00 -26.71
CA SER A 137 -20.36 14.68 -27.39
C SER A 137 -20.60 13.47 -26.48
N ILE A 138 -20.80 13.69 -25.17
CA ILE A 138 -20.96 12.64 -24.15
C ILE A 138 -22.39 12.69 -23.56
N SER A 139 -22.90 11.60 -22.98
CA SER A 139 -24.21 11.56 -22.33
C SER A 139 -24.35 12.62 -21.22
N PRO A 140 -25.53 13.28 -21.06
CA PRO A 140 -25.82 14.27 -20.02
C PRO A 140 -25.21 14.02 -18.63
N TYR A 141 -25.25 12.78 -18.14
CA TYR A 141 -24.78 12.43 -16.79
C TYR A 141 -23.26 12.24 -16.67
N MET A 142 -22.56 11.86 -17.75
CA MET A 142 -21.09 11.63 -17.73
C MET A 142 -20.29 12.90 -18.01
N ARG A 143 -20.96 13.91 -18.54
CA ARG A 143 -20.41 15.22 -18.88
C ARG A 143 -19.64 15.89 -17.73
N PRO A 144 -20.19 16.03 -16.51
CA PRO A 144 -19.45 16.64 -15.40
C PRO A 144 -18.17 15.87 -15.03
N ILE A 145 -18.23 14.54 -15.05
CA ILE A 145 -17.09 13.67 -14.68
C ILE A 145 -15.96 13.79 -15.72
N TYR A 146 -16.31 13.71 -17.00
CA TYR A 146 -15.33 13.86 -18.08
C TYR A 146 -14.70 15.25 -18.08
N GLN A 147 -15.51 16.27 -17.80
CA GLN A 147 -15.05 17.63 -17.77
C GLN A 147 -14.09 17.91 -16.60
N ALA A 148 -14.47 17.51 -15.38
CA ALA A 148 -13.60 17.65 -14.21
C ALA A 148 -12.22 16.99 -14.43
N LEU A 149 -12.18 15.82 -15.08
CA LEU A 149 -10.94 15.14 -15.43
C LEU A 149 -10.08 15.94 -16.43
N LEU A 150 -10.70 16.58 -17.44
CA LEU A 150 -9.98 17.44 -18.39
C LEU A 150 -9.43 18.70 -17.71
N ASP A 151 -10.20 19.30 -16.82
CA ASP A 151 -9.84 20.53 -16.12
C ASP A 151 -8.65 20.30 -15.19
N ILE A 152 -8.64 19.20 -14.41
CA ILE A 152 -7.51 18.82 -13.55
C ILE A 152 -6.20 18.76 -14.34
N TYR A 153 -6.19 18.09 -15.49
CA TYR A 153 -4.95 18.00 -16.28
C TYR A 153 -4.58 19.30 -16.97
N SER A 154 -5.55 20.14 -17.32
CA SER A 154 -5.31 21.45 -17.90
C SER A 154 -4.70 22.40 -16.87
N GLU A 155 -5.19 22.36 -15.63
CA GLU A 155 -4.65 23.10 -14.50
C GLU A 155 -3.23 22.64 -14.15
N MET A 156 -2.99 21.31 -14.07
CA MET A 156 -1.63 20.78 -13.89
C MET A 156 -0.67 21.31 -14.95
N GLU A 157 -1.09 21.35 -16.22
CA GLU A 157 -0.26 21.86 -17.33
C GLU A 157 0.00 23.37 -17.26
N GLN A 158 -0.88 24.13 -16.60
CA GLN A 158 -0.70 25.56 -16.35
C GLN A 158 0.24 25.82 -15.16
N LEU A 159 0.14 25.01 -14.11
CA LEU A 159 0.96 25.14 -12.89
C LEU A 159 2.41 24.67 -13.09
N LEU A 160 2.65 23.75 -14.01
CA LEU A 160 3.99 23.23 -14.29
C LEU A 160 4.85 24.19 -15.11
N SER A 161 6.15 24.24 -14.78
CA SER A 161 7.16 24.90 -15.62
C SER A 161 7.21 24.26 -17.01
N ILE A 162 7.66 25.01 -18.01
CA ILE A 162 7.70 24.56 -19.42
C ILE A 162 8.46 23.23 -19.54
N GLU A 163 9.55 23.08 -18.79
CA GLU A 163 10.42 21.90 -18.78
C GLU A 163 9.74 20.67 -18.14
N CYS A 164 8.67 20.87 -17.36
CA CYS A 164 7.95 19.80 -16.67
C CYS A 164 6.60 19.45 -17.31
N LYS A 165 6.10 20.21 -18.30
CA LYS A 165 4.79 19.95 -18.92
C LYS A 165 4.65 18.57 -19.56
N TYR A 166 5.76 17.99 -20.01
CA TYR A 166 5.78 16.65 -20.58
C TYR A 166 5.26 15.58 -19.59
N ARG A 167 5.30 15.82 -18.27
CA ARG A 167 4.79 14.90 -17.24
C ARG A 167 3.28 14.65 -17.37
N VAL A 168 2.53 15.66 -17.80
CA VAL A 168 1.07 15.59 -17.99
C VAL A 168 0.68 14.56 -19.06
N TYR A 169 1.53 14.37 -20.08
CA TYR A 169 1.32 13.34 -21.09
C TYR A 169 1.23 11.94 -20.46
N TYR A 170 2.15 11.62 -19.55
CA TYR A 170 2.19 10.33 -18.87
C TYR A 170 0.99 10.11 -17.95
N GLY A 171 0.57 11.15 -17.21
CA GLY A 171 -0.65 11.09 -16.40
C GLY A 171 -1.89 10.79 -17.26
N LYS A 172 -2.07 11.54 -18.37
CA LYS A 172 -3.16 11.32 -19.33
C LYS A 172 -3.09 9.93 -19.98
N HIS A 173 -1.89 9.42 -20.24
CA HIS A 173 -1.68 8.07 -20.80
C HIS A 173 -2.25 6.99 -19.87
N GLU A 174 -1.89 7.02 -18.59
CA GLU A 174 -2.38 6.02 -17.62
C GLU A 174 -3.89 6.09 -17.38
N ILE A 175 -4.48 7.29 -17.42
CA ILE A 175 -5.94 7.42 -17.35
C ILE A 175 -6.63 6.79 -18.56
N LYS A 176 -6.07 6.94 -19.77
CA LYS A 176 -6.63 6.27 -20.95
C LYS A 176 -6.50 4.75 -20.82
N LYS A 177 -5.39 4.26 -20.28
CA LYS A 177 -5.13 2.84 -20.04
C LYS A 177 -6.16 2.25 -19.08
N ILE A 178 -6.39 2.87 -17.92
CA ILE A 178 -7.36 2.37 -16.93
C ILE A 178 -8.80 2.42 -17.44
N VAL A 179 -9.20 3.47 -18.17
CA VAL A 179 -10.55 3.57 -18.75
C VAL A 179 -10.80 2.46 -19.78
N ARG A 180 -9.80 2.11 -20.61
CA ARG A 180 -9.90 0.98 -21.54
C ARG A 180 -10.05 -0.36 -20.80
N ALA A 181 -9.33 -0.52 -19.70
CA ALA A 181 -9.41 -1.72 -18.86
C ALA A 181 -10.79 -1.85 -18.18
N TYR A 182 -11.34 -0.76 -17.61
CA TYR A 182 -12.72 -0.75 -17.09
C TYR A 182 -13.76 -1.03 -18.18
N PHE A 183 -13.55 -0.52 -19.40
CA PHE A 183 -14.45 -0.82 -20.51
C PHE A 183 -14.45 -2.32 -20.86
N LYS A 184 -13.28 -2.96 -20.85
CA LYS A 184 -13.14 -4.41 -21.05
C LYS A 184 -13.83 -5.21 -19.94
N GLU A 185 -13.68 -4.82 -18.68
CA GLU A 185 -14.39 -5.42 -17.55
C GLU A 185 -15.92 -5.27 -17.69
N ALA A 186 -16.39 -4.08 -18.11
CA ALA A 186 -17.81 -3.85 -18.37
C ALA A 186 -18.34 -4.69 -19.55
N GLN A 187 -17.51 -5.01 -20.55
CA GLN A 187 -17.87 -5.96 -21.60
C GLN A 187 -18.07 -7.37 -21.04
N TRP A 188 -17.17 -7.83 -20.17
CA TRP A 188 -17.31 -9.13 -19.49
C TRP A 188 -18.59 -9.22 -18.66
N LEU A 189 -18.93 -8.17 -17.91
CA LEU A 189 -20.17 -8.11 -17.12
C LEU A 189 -21.46 -8.20 -17.97
N ASN A 190 -21.40 -7.70 -19.22
CA ASN A 190 -22.53 -7.67 -20.12
C ASN A 190 -22.69 -8.96 -20.94
N ASP A 191 -21.63 -9.73 -21.10
CA ASP A 191 -21.69 -11.06 -21.71
C ASP A 191 -21.90 -12.14 -20.65
N ALA A 192 -23.17 -12.51 -20.43
CA ALA A 192 -23.55 -13.50 -19.42
C ALA A 192 -22.94 -14.90 -19.62
N ASN A 193 -22.38 -15.19 -20.79
CA ASN A 193 -21.78 -16.50 -21.10
C ASN A 193 -20.25 -16.49 -21.00
N TYR A 194 -19.64 -15.33 -20.80
CA TYR A 194 -18.20 -15.19 -20.83
C TYR A 194 -17.63 -15.02 -19.43
N ILE A 195 -16.74 -15.95 -19.07
CA ILE A 195 -15.87 -15.82 -17.90
C ILE A 195 -14.43 -15.83 -18.44
N PRO A 196 -13.64 -14.77 -18.21
CA PRO A 196 -12.28 -14.71 -18.72
C PRO A 196 -11.42 -15.81 -18.09
N LYS A 197 -10.35 -16.16 -18.80
CA LYS A 197 -9.29 -16.98 -18.21
C LYS A 197 -8.59 -16.20 -17.10
N TYR A 198 -8.02 -16.90 -16.15
CA TYR A 198 -7.32 -16.32 -15.02
C TYR A 198 -6.21 -15.36 -15.45
N GLU A 199 -5.34 -15.72 -16.41
CA GLU A 199 -4.27 -14.85 -16.87
C GLU A 199 -4.79 -13.60 -17.60
N GLU A 200 -5.85 -13.75 -18.41
CA GLU A 200 -6.50 -12.64 -19.10
C GLU A 200 -7.14 -11.67 -18.10
N HIS A 201 -7.85 -12.21 -17.10
CA HIS A 201 -8.46 -11.41 -16.04
C HIS A 201 -7.37 -10.67 -15.27
N MET A 202 -6.31 -11.35 -14.84
CA MET A 202 -5.21 -10.76 -14.08
C MET A 202 -4.54 -9.60 -14.80
N GLU A 203 -4.29 -9.68 -16.11
CA GLU A 203 -3.70 -8.58 -16.88
C GLU A 203 -4.55 -7.30 -16.77
N ILE A 204 -5.87 -7.42 -16.93
CA ILE A 204 -6.81 -6.31 -16.77
C ILE A 204 -6.91 -5.87 -15.30
N SER A 205 -6.98 -6.83 -14.37
CA SER A 205 -7.16 -6.56 -12.94
C SER A 205 -6.01 -5.75 -12.33
N LEU A 206 -4.77 -6.00 -12.76
CA LEU A 206 -3.61 -5.24 -12.29
C LEU A 206 -3.65 -3.77 -12.74
N VAL A 207 -4.28 -3.49 -13.89
CA VAL A 207 -4.47 -2.14 -14.42
C VAL A 207 -5.61 -1.43 -13.68
N ILE A 208 -6.79 -2.07 -13.54
CA ILE A 208 -7.96 -1.48 -12.87
C ILE A 208 -7.78 -1.32 -11.35
N ALA A 209 -6.81 -2.01 -10.75
CA ALA A 209 -6.37 -1.73 -9.38
C ALA A 209 -5.92 -0.25 -9.22
N GLY A 210 -5.57 0.43 -10.31
CA GLY A 210 -5.32 1.87 -10.33
C GLY A 210 -3.95 2.29 -9.83
N TYR A 211 -3.10 1.35 -9.43
CA TYR A 211 -1.81 1.64 -8.81
C TYR A 211 -0.75 2.08 -9.83
N MET A 212 -0.81 1.59 -11.07
CA MET A 212 0.03 2.08 -12.18
C MET A 212 -0.30 3.55 -12.50
N MET A 213 -1.60 3.85 -12.57
CA MET A 213 -2.10 5.21 -12.77
C MET A 213 -1.77 6.12 -11.60
N GLY A 214 -1.94 5.64 -10.36
CA GLY A 214 -1.62 6.38 -9.15
C GLY A 214 -0.12 6.69 -9.04
N ALA A 215 0.74 5.67 -9.21
CA ALA A 215 2.19 5.84 -9.14
C ALA A 215 2.70 6.88 -10.14
N THR A 216 2.11 6.94 -11.35
CA THR A 216 2.45 7.91 -12.38
C THR A 216 1.89 9.30 -12.06
N ASN A 217 0.60 9.41 -11.74
CA ASN A 217 -0.04 10.72 -11.51
C ASN A 217 0.48 11.43 -10.27
N CYS A 218 0.85 10.68 -9.22
CA CYS A 218 1.47 11.26 -8.04
C CYS A 218 2.81 11.97 -8.32
N LEU A 219 3.49 11.68 -9.44
CA LEU A 219 4.76 12.33 -9.81
C LEU A 219 4.60 13.54 -10.73
N VAL A 220 3.39 13.76 -11.28
CA VAL A 220 3.15 14.85 -12.23
C VAL A 220 3.39 16.21 -11.55
N GLY A 221 2.86 16.39 -10.34
CA GLY A 221 2.94 17.64 -9.58
C GLY A 221 4.07 17.73 -8.56
N VAL A 222 5.02 16.78 -8.55
CA VAL A 222 6.14 16.78 -7.60
C VAL A 222 7.12 17.91 -7.94
N GLU A 223 7.56 18.67 -6.94
CA GLU A 223 8.48 19.81 -7.11
C GLU A 223 9.86 19.37 -7.62
N GLU A 224 10.33 18.21 -7.16
CA GLU A 224 11.58 17.62 -7.60
C GLU A 224 11.60 17.34 -9.11
N PHE A 225 12.78 17.49 -9.71
CA PHE A 225 12.97 17.12 -11.10
C PHE A 225 12.86 15.59 -11.26
N ILE A 226 11.90 15.16 -12.06
CA ILE A 226 11.76 13.79 -12.54
C ILE A 226 12.22 13.76 -13.99
N SER A 227 12.97 12.72 -14.37
CA SER A 227 13.40 12.53 -15.76
C SER A 227 12.31 11.88 -16.59
N LYS A 228 12.36 12.08 -17.91
CA LYS A 228 11.51 11.38 -18.87
C LYS A 228 11.67 9.85 -18.76
N ASP A 229 12.90 9.40 -18.59
CA ASP A 229 13.26 7.98 -18.42
C ASP A 229 12.58 7.35 -17.20
N THR A 230 12.36 8.12 -16.13
CA THR A 230 11.62 7.64 -14.94
C THR A 230 10.15 7.37 -15.26
N PHE A 231 9.53 8.22 -16.07
CA PHE A 231 8.16 8.00 -16.54
C PHE A 231 8.07 6.86 -17.56
N GLU A 232 9.06 6.72 -18.44
CA GLU A 232 9.14 5.59 -19.37
C GLU A 232 9.33 4.26 -18.61
N TRP A 233 10.16 4.27 -17.57
CA TRP A 233 10.30 3.15 -16.64
C TRP A 233 8.96 2.77 -15.99
N LEU A 234 8.18 3.75 -15.50
CA LEU A 234 6.84 3.49 -14.95
C LEU A 234 5.86 2.93 -15.98
N MET A 235 5.85 3.47 -17.21
CA MET A 235 4.98 2.96 -18.29
C MET A 235 5.29 1.52 -18.67
N ASN A 236 6.54 1.08 -18.49
CA ASN A 236 6.97 -0.30 -18.72
C ASN A 236 6.60 -1.25 -17.57
N GLU A 237 5.74 -0.81 -16.64
CA GLU A 237 5.15 -1.61 -15.57
C GLU A 237 6.21 -2.33 -14.72
N PRO A 238 7.06 -1.58 -14.01
CA PRO A 238 8.17 -2.16 -13.28
C PRO A 238 7.67 -3.06 -12.15
N LEU A 239 8.52 -4.00 -11.74
CA LEU A 239 8.14 -5.07 -10.83
C LEU A 239 7.49 -4.55 -9.54
N ILE A 240 8.03 -3.47 -8.95
CA ILE A 240 7.46 -2.86 -7.74
C ILE A 240 6.00 -2.38 -7.91
N VAL A 241 5.66 -1.82 -9.08
CA VAL A 241 4.32 -1.30 -9.36
C VAL A 241 3.36 -2.47 -9.63
N ARG A 242 3.80 -3.47 -10.40
CA ARG A 242 3.01 -4.69 -10.63
C ARG A 242 2.77 -5.46 -9.33
N ALA A 243 3.78 -5.55 -8.48
CA ALA A 243 3.68 -6.14 -7.16
C ALA A 243 2.66 -5.40 -6.29
N ALA A 244 2.72 -4.07 -6.23
CA ALA A 244 1.75 -3.26 -5.49
C ALA A 244 0.32 -3.43 -6.04
N SER A 245 0.14 -3.42 -7.36
CA SER A 245 -1.15 -3.73 -8.01
C SER A 245 -1.67 -5.12 -7.64
N LEU A 246 -0.80 -6.13 -7.57
CA LEU A 246 -1.20 -7.49 -7.20
C LEU A 246 -1.65 -7.56 -5.74
N ILE A 247 -0.94 -6.89 -4.83
CA ILE A 247 -1.35 -6.81 -3.42
C ILE A 247 -2.75 -6.18 -3.35
N SER A 248 -2.95 -5.05 -4.04
CA SER A 248 -4.25 -4.39 -4.10
C SER A 248 -5.35 -5.34 -4.55
N ARG A 249 -5.13 -6.00 -5.69
CA ARG A 249 -6.14 -6.83 -6.33
C ARG A 249 -6.46 -8.10 -5.55
N ALA A 250 -5.43 -8.78 -5.05
CA ALA A 250 -5.61 -9.99 -4.26
C ALA A 250 -6.34 -9.71 -2.94
N MET A 251 -5.99 -8.62 -2.24
CA MET A 251 -6.64 -8.28 -0.97
C MET A 251 -8.10 -7.83 -1.18
N ASP A 252 -8.35 -6.99 -2.18
CA ASP A 252 -9.69 -6.52 -2.56
C ASP A 252 -10.60 -7.70 -2.90
N ASP A 253 -10.18 -8.57 -3.84
CA ASP A 253 -10.99 -9.70 -4.29
C ASP A 253 -11.18 -10.77 -3.20
N ILE A 254 -10.23 -10.94 -2.26
CA ILE A 254 -10.42 -11.86 -1.12
C ILE A 254 -11.47 -11.34 -0.15
N VAL A 255 -11.36 -10.07 0.24
CA VAL A 255 -12.20 -9.44 1.26
C VAL A 255 -13.60 -9.14 0.73
N GLY A 256 -13.69 -8.65 -0.51
CA GLY A 256 -14.95 -8.37 -1.19
C GLY A 256 -15.67 -9.62 -1.68
N HIS A 257 -14.99 -10.77 -1.74
CA HIS A 257 -15.44 -11.94 -2.49
C HIS A 257 -16.92 -12.30 -2.26
N GLU A 258 -17.32 -12.44 -0.99
CA GLU A 258 -18.67 -12.90 -0.66
C GLU A 258 -19.75 -11.85 -0.96
N ASP A 259 -19.42 -10.57 -0.80
CA ASP A 259 -20.35 -9.47 -1.06
C ASP A 259 -20.52 -9.23 -2.56
N GLU A 260 -19.45 -9.43 -3.34
CA GLU A 260 -19.48 -9.38 -4.79
C GLU A 260 -20.40 -10.44 -5.38
N GLN A 261 -20.42 -11.65 -4.82
CA GLN A 261 -21.32 -12.73 -5.25
C GLN A 261 -22.81 -12.43 -4.96
N LYS A 262 -23.12 -11.50 -4.05
CA LYS A 262 -24.52 -11.12 -3.72
C LYS A 262 -25.11 -10.13 -4.73
N ARG A 263 -24.28 -9.51 -5.57
CA ARG A 263 -24.68 -8.53 -6.59
C ARG A 263 -24.33 -9.04 -7.98
N ARG A 264 -24.97 -8.50 -9.03
CA ARG A 264 -24.52 -8.75 -10.40
C ARG A 264 -23.14 -8.11 -10.58
N HIS A 265 -22.10 -8.93 -10.63
CA HIS A 265 -20.72 -8.50 -10.83
C HIS A 265 -19.96 -9.43 -11.78
N VAL A 266 -18.77 -9.00 -12.22
CA VAL A 266 -17.88 -9.82 -13.03
C VAL A 266 -17.27 -10.91 -12.14
N ALA A 267 -16.89 -12.04 -12.72
CA ALA A 267 -16.13 -13.04 -11.99
C ALA A 267 -14.80 -12.43 -11.52
N SER A 268 -14.53 -12.44 -10.21
CA SER A 268 -13.28 -11.95 -9.64
C SER A 268 -12.08 -12.81 -10.05
N ILE A 269 -10.85 -12.40 -9.72
CA ILE A 269 -9.66 -13.23 -9.96
C ILE A 269 -9.77 -14.57 -9.22
N ILE A 270 -10.50 -14.61 -8.10
CA ILE A 270 -10.73 -15.80 -7.27
C ILE A 270 -11.62 -16.77 -8.02
N GLU A 271 -12.74 -16.29 -8.55
CA GLU A 271 -13.69 -17.11 -9.33
C GLU A 271 -13.07 -17.59 -10.64
N CYS A 272 -12.33 -16.74 -11.34
CA CYS A 272 -11.61 -17.14 -12.55
C CYS A 272 -10.60 -18.26 -12.26
N TYR A 273 -9.83 -18.13 -11.17
CA TYR A 273 -8.87 -19.15 -10.74
C TYR A 273 -9.55 -20.46 -10.34
N MET A 274 -10.60 -20.40 -9.52
CA MET A 274 -11.35 -21.59 -9.09
C MET A 274 -11.96 -22.33 -10.29
N LYS A 275 -12.54 -21.59 -11.24
CA LYS A 275 -13.17 -22.18 -12.42
C LYS A 275 -12.15 -22.82 -13.36
N GLU A 276 -11.02 -22.17 -13.61
CA GLU A 276 -10.02 -22.66 -14.56
C GLU A 276 -9.23 -23.85 -14.01
N TYR A 277 -8.86 -23.81 -12.73
CA TYR A 277 -8.01 -24.82 -12.11
C TYR A 277 -8.78 -25.86 -11.28
N GLY A 278 -10.10 -25.75 -11.18
CA GLY A 278 -10.93 -26.64 -10.35
C GLY A 278 -10.64 -26.53 -8.85
N ALA A 279 -10.05 -25.41 -8.42
CA ALA A 279 -9.64 -25.20 -7.03
C ALA A 279 -10.82 -24.85 -6.12
N SER A 280 -10.76 -25.26 -4.87
CA SER A 280 -11.65 -24.79 -3.82
C SER A 280 -11.39 -23.32 -3.46
N LYS A 281 -12.37 -22.68 -2.83
CA LYS A 281 -12.25 -21.31 -2.30
C LYS A 281 -11.06 -21.17 -1.34
N GLN A 282 -10.85 -22.16 -0.47
CA GLN A 282 -9.75 -22.16 0.50
C GLN A 282 -8.39 -22.27 -0.19
N GLU A 283 -8.26 -23.11 -1.22
CA GLU A 283 -7.04 -23.23 -2.01
C GLU A 283 -6.74 -21.94 -2.78
N ALA A 284 -7.75 -21.31 -3.38
CA ALA A 284 -7.60 -20.02 -4.04
C ALA A 284 -7.12 -18.95 -3.04
N TYR A 285 -7.79 -18.82 -1.88
CA TYR A 285 -7.37 -17.88 -0.83
C TYR A 285 -5.95 -18.12 -0.34
N ALA A 286 -5.56 -19.38 -0.11
CA ALA A 286 -4.20 -19.72 0.32
C ALA A 286 -3.18 -19.33 -0.75
N LYS A 287 -3.47 -19.59 -2.03
CA LYS A 287 -2.64 -19.19 -3.16
C LYS A 287 -2.46 -17.67 -3.21
N PHE A 288 -3.54 -16.88 -3.18
CA PHE A 288 -3.42 -15.42 -3.30
C PHE A 288 -2.78 -14.77 -2.06
N LYS A 289 -3.01 -15.29 -0.85
CA LYS A 289 -2.27 -14.84 0.35
C LYS A 289 -0.77 -15.14 0.25
N LYS A 290 -0.40 -16.29 -0.32
CA LYS A 290 1.00 -16.64 -0.61
C LYS A 290 1.59 -15.71 -1.66
N ASP A 291 0.84 -15.40 -2.71
CA ASP A 291 1.28 -14.45 -3.74
C ASP A 291 1.52 -13.05 -3.15
N VAL A 292 0.59 -12.53 -2.34
CA VAL A 292 0.75 -11.27 -1.59
C VAL A 292 2.05 -11.28 -0.77
N THR A 293 2.30 -12.38 -0.06
CA THR A 293 3.53 -12.55 0.74
C THR A 293 4.79 -12.52 -0.14
N ASN A 294 4.75 -13.15 -1.31
CA ASN A 294 5.88 -13.19 -2.24
C ASN A 294 6.13 -11.83 -2.90
N VAL A 295 5.10 -11.10 -3.32
CA VAL A 295 5.29 -9.81 -3.97
C VAL A 295 5.70 -8.70 -3.00
N TRP A 296 5.42 -8.83 -1.70
CA TRP A 296 6.06 -7.98 -0.68
C TRP A 296 7.60 -8.13 -0.68
N LYS A 297 8.12 -9.35 -0.90
CA LYS A 297 9.56 -9.62 -1.03
C LYS A 297 10.12 -9.03 -2.33
N ASP A 298 9.33 -9.07 -3.41
CA ASP A 298 9.69 -8.42 -4.67
C ASP A 298 9.79 -6.90 -4.50
N ILE A 299 8.83 -6.27 -3.82
CA ILE A 299 8.90 -4.84 -3.46
C ILE A 299 10.18 -4.55 -2.66
N ASN A 300 10.53 -5.38 -1.68
CA ASN A 300 11.74 -5.17 -0.87
C ASN A 300 13.03 -5.21 -1.71
N LYS A 301 13.12 -6.14 -2.66
CA LYS A 301 14.29 -6.30 -3.54
C LYS A 301 14.56 -5.06 -4.38
N GLU A 302 13.52 -4.36 -4.81
CA GLU A 302 13.62 -3.17 -5.68
C GLU A 302 14.29 -1.97 -4.98
N PHE A 303 14.41 -1.97 -3.64
CA PHE A 303 15.13 -0.94 -2.88
C PHE A 303 16.63 -1.22 -2.71
N PHE A 304 17.15 -2.32 -3.25
CA PHE A 304 18.59 -2.60 -3.21
C PHE A 304 19.36 -1.63 -4.11
N ARG A 305 20.54 -1.20 -3.65
CA ARG A 305 21.37 -0.24 -4.38
C ARG A 305 22.32 -0.94 -5.35
N PRO A 306 22.60 -0.33 -6.53
CA PRO A 306 22.00 0.91 -7.02
C PRO A 306 20.54 0.70 -7.45
N THR A 307 19.68 1.69 -7.17
CA THR A 307 18.27 1.65 -7.61
C THR A 307 18.17 2.16 -9.05
N GLU A 308 17.22 1.62 -9.83
CA GLU A 308 17.01 2.05 -11.23
C GLU A 308 16.49 3.48 -11.35
N VAL A 309 15.69 3.91 -10.37
CA VAL A 309 15.10 5.25 -10.28
C VAL A 309 15.34 5.85 -8.88
N PRO A 310 15.10 7.16 -8.67
CA PRO A 310 15.20 7.77 -7.34
C PRO A 310 14.32 7.06 -6.31
N MET A 311 14.83 6.92 -5.08
CA MET A 311 14.18 6.15 -4.02
C MET A 311 12.74 6.62 -3.71
N PHE A 312 12.49 7.93 -3.75
CA PHE A 312 11.16 8.49 -3.48
C PHE A 312 10.11 8.09 -4.53
N VAL A 313 10.54 7.71 -5.75
CA VAL A 313 9.68 7.15 -6.80
C VAL A 313 9.24 5.74 -6.42
N LEU A 314 10.19 4.89 -5.98
CA LEU A 314 9.89 3.55 -5.47
C LEU A 314 8.97 3.60 -4.24
N GLU A 315 9.18 4.59 -3.37
CA GLU A 315 8.33 4.81 -2.20
C GLU A 315 6.87 5.10 -2.55
N ARG A 316 6.56 5.66 -3.73
CA ARG A 316 5.16 5.87 -4.15
C ARG A 316 4.43 4.52 -4.28
N ALA A 317 5.00 3.60 -5.05
CA ALA A 317 4.45 2.26 -5.25
C ALA A 317 4.34 1.48 -3.92
N LEU A 318 5.38 1.59 -3.08
CA LEU A 318 5.35 1.02 -1.75
C LEU A 318 4.23 1.60 -0.88
N ASN A 319 4.03 2.92 -0.88
CA ASN A 319 3.00 3.55 -0.06
C ASN A 319 1.60 3.13 -0.52
N PHE A 320 1.38 2.90 -1.81
CA PHE A 320 0.16 2.28 -2.29
C PHE A 320 -0.03 0.86 -1.73
N ALA A 321 0.99 0.00 -1.78
CA ALA A 321 0.93 -1.33 -1.15
C ALA A 321 0.59 -1.25 0.37
N ARG A 322 1.13 -0.25 1.08
CA ARG A 322 0.80 0.01 2.50
C ARG A 322 -0.66 0.45 2.70
N VAL A 323 -1.23 1.24 1.79
CA VAL A 323 -2.63 1.67 1.87
C VAL A 323 -3.56 0.47 1.86
N ILE A 324 -3.43 -0.42 0.86
CA ILE A 324 -4.31 -1.59 0.79
C ILE A 324 -4.07 -2.55 1.96
N ASP A 325 -2.81 -2.79 2.33
CA ASP A 325 -2.47 -3.69 3.44
C ASP A 325 -3.05 -3.18 4.76
N THR A 326 -3.19 -1.85 4.92
CA THR A 326 -3.87 -1.23 6.06
C THR A 326 -5.40 -1.32 5.95
N LEU A 327 -5.98 -0.96 4.80
CA LEU A 327 -7.44 -0.77 4.68
C LEU A 327 -8.23 -2.06 4.47
N TYR A 328 -7.59 -3.15 4.03
CA TYR A 328 -8.23 -4.41 3.61
C TYR A 328 -7.74 -5.63 4.41
N GLN A 329 -7.33 -5.45 5.67
CA GLN A 329 -6.94 -6.60 6.51
C GLN A 329 -8.09 -7.57 6.77
N GLU A 330 -9.28 -7.03 7.07
CA GLU A 330 -10.45 -7.82 7.48
C GLU A 330 -11.71 -7.45 6.69
N VAL A 331 -11.84 -6.18 6.29
CA VAL A 331 -13.02 -5.62 5.61
C VAL A 331 -12.58 -4.65 4.53
N ASP A 332 -13.43 -4.37 3.55
CA ASP A 332 -13.20 -3.26 2.62
C ASP A 332 -13.39 -1.94 3.38
N GLY A 333 -12.29 -1.43 3.93
CA GLY A 333 -12.26 -0.19 4.72
C GLY A 333 -12.41 1.07 3.89
N TYR A 334 -12.28 1.01 2.57
CA TYR A 334 -12.50 2.14 1.67
C TYR A 334 -13.99 2.37 1.44
N THR A 335 -14.70 1.33 0.99
CA THR A 335 -16.16 1.38 0.81
C THR A 335 -16.87 1.52 2.15
N ASN A 336 -16.43 0.77 3.17
CA ASN A 336 -16.97 0.84 4.54
C ASN A 336 -16.19 1.83 5.42
N SER A 337 -16.05 3.06 4.92
CA SER A 337 -15.21 4.11 5.52
C SER A 337 -15.54 4.53 6.96
N LYS A 338 -16.72 4.15 7.49
CA LYS A 338 -17.19 4.53 8.83
C LYS A 338 -16.36 3.92 9.98
N GLY A 339 -15.59 2.86 9.71
CA GLY A 339 -14.74 2.19 10.69
C GLY A 339 -13.30 2.72 10.69
N LEU A 340 -12.38 1.88 10.19
CA LEU A 340 -10.93 2.13 10.23
C LEU A 340 -10.54 3.46 9.58
N LEU A 341 -11.03 3.73 8.36
CA LEU A 341 -10.67 4.94 7.62
C LEU A 341 -11.10 6.22 8.33
N LYS A 342 -12.32 6.26 8.88
CA LYS A 342 -12.80 7.39 9.70
C LYS A 342 -11.92 7.63 10.92
N ASN A 343 -11.54 6.57 11.63
CA ASN A 343 -10.67 6.68 12.80
C ASN A 343 -9.29 7.23 12.43
N MET A 344 -8.73 6.76 11.30
CA MET A 344 -7.48 7.29 10.76
C MET A 344 -7.61 8.76 10.35
N ALA A 345 -8.67 9.13 9.63
CA ALA A 345 -8.92 10.50 9.21
C ALA A 345 -9.04 11.44 10.42
N ASN A 346 -9.79 11.03 11.45
CA ASN A 346 -9.90 11.79 12.70
C ASN A 346 -8.52 11.98 13.35
N SER A 347 -7.74 10.92 13.51
CA SER A 347 -6.43 10.95 14.18
C SER A 347 -5.38 11.75 13.41
N LEU A 348 -5.42 11.72 12.08
CA LEU A 348 -4.43 12.35 11.21
C LEU A 348 -4.79 13.79 10.83
N LEU A 349 -6.07 14.10 10.69
CA LEU A 349 -6.54 15.36 10.09
C LEU A 349 -7.39 16.21 11.03
N ILE A 350 -7.86 15.70 12.18
CA ILE A 350 -8.73 16.46 13.10
C ILE A 350 -8.06 16.64 14.45
N GLU A 351 -7.63 15.53 15.06
CA GLU A 351 -7.01 15.53 16.38
C GLU A 351 -5.53 15.96 16.26
N SER A 352 -5.19 17.08 16.87
CA SER A 352 -3.80 17.50 17.00
C SER A 352 -3.10 16.69 18.10
N VAL A 353 -1.78 16.52 17.96
CA VAL A 353 -0.99 15.97 19.06
C VAL A 353 -0.82 17.04 20.12
N LYS A 354 -1.26 16.76 21.35
CA LYS A 354 -1.09 17.67 22.50
C LYS A 354 0.41 17.89 22.72
N ILE A 355 0.83 19.15 22.80
CA ILE A 355 2.24 19.53 23.00
C ILE A 355 2.64 19.26 24.44
#